data_AF-A0AAD6KV26-F1
#
_entry.id   AF-A0AAD6KV26-F1
#
_cell.length_a   1.000
_cell.length_b   1.000
_cell.length_c   1.000
_cell.angle_alpha   90.00
_cell.angle_beta   90.00
_cell.angle_gamma   90.00
#
_symmetry.space_group_name_H-M   'P 1'
#
loop_
_entity.id
_entity.type
_entity.pdbx_description
1 polymer ?
#
loop_
_entity_poly.entity_id
_entity_poly.type
_entity_poly.pdbx_seq_one_letter_code
_entity_poly.pdbx_strand_id
1 'polypeptide(L)'
;MAEESFVGDLPVKRPREDEENGAFNATEAMETETNSSEYISSVIPGWFSEISPMWPGEAHSLKVEKILFQGKSDYQNVMVFQSSTYGKVLVLDGVIQLTERDECAYQEMITHLPLCSIVNPKKVLVIGGGDGGVLREVARHSSVEQIDICEIDKMVVDVSKEFFPEVAVGYEDPRVTLHVGDGVAFLKAVTEGTYDAVIVDSSDPIGPAQELFREALF
;
A
#
# COMPACT_ATOMS: atom_id res chain seq x y z
N MET A 1 -14.83 16.61 -65.34
CA MET A 1 -16.15 16.91 -64.74
C MET A 1 -15.85 17.31 -63.32
N ALA A 2 -15.73 18.62 -63.09
CA ALA A 2 -16.72 19.47 -62.38
C ALA A 2 -16.57 19.27 -60.85
N GLU A 3 -16.38 20.27 -60.00
CA GLU A 3 -16.55 21.74 -60.08
C GLU A 3 -15.75 22.40 -58.93
N GLU A 4 -15.20 23.59 -59.19
CA GLU A 4 -14.86 24.59 -58.18
C GLU A 4 -16.14 25.36 -57.79
N SER A 5 -16.27 25.82 -56.54
CA SER A 5 -16.87 27.14 -56.30
C SER A 5 -16.46 27.75 -54.96
N PHE A 6 -16.33 29.07 -55.02
CA PHE A 6 -15.74 30.03 -54.10
C PHE A 6 -16.82 30.69 -53.22
N VAL A 7 -16.44 31.01 -51.98
CA VAL A 7 -16.71 32.24 -51.18
C VAL A 7 -18.14 32.80 -51.06
N GLY A 8 -18.54 33.02 -49.80
CA GLY A 8 -19.52 34.05 -49.39
C GLY A 8 -19.07 34.72 -48.07
N ASP A 9 -19.03 36.05 -48.09
CA ASP A 9 -18.52 36.99 -47.08
C ASP A 9 -19.31 37.13 -45.76
N LEU A 10 -18.56 37.36 -44.66
CA LEU A 10 -18.65 38.31 -43.52
C LEU A 10 -20.03 38.90 -43.05
N PRO A 11 -20.28 39.17 -41.73
CA PRO A 11 -19.54 40.21 -41.00
C PRO A 11 -19.36 40.12 -39.45
N VAL A 12 -18.18 40.60 -39.01
CA VAL A 12 -17.92 41.72 -38.07
C VAL A 12 -18.67 41.80 -36.72
N LYS A 13 -17.85 41.88 -35.66
CA LYS A 13 -18.09 42.40 -34.29
C LYS A 13 -19.30 43.33 -34.10
N ARG A 14 -19.94 43.21 -32.93
CA ARG A 14 -20.57 44.35 -32.23
C ARG A 14 -20.63 44.10 -30.70
N PRO A 15 -20.78 45.15 -29.87
CA PRO A 15 -19.86 45.49 -28.79
C PRO A 15 -20.48 45.28 -27.40
N ARG A 16 -19.68 45.43 -26.35
CA ARG A 16 -20.18 45.92 -25.06
C ARG A 16 -19.63 47.34 -24.90
N GLU A 17 -20.55 48.32 -24.99
CA GLU A 17 -20.37 49.71 -24.56
C GLU A 17 -20.01 49.69 -23.05
N ASP A 18 -18.83 50.20 -22.69
CA ASP A 18 -18.50 51.59 -22.32
C ASP A 18 -18.95 51.90 -20.88
N GLU A 19 -18.01 51.97 -19.94
CA GLU A 19 -17.46 53.22 -19.34
C GLU A 19 -18.32 53.64 -18.12
N GLU A 20 -17.83 54.15 -16.98
CA GLU A 20 -16.58 54.81 -16.66
C GLU A 20 -16.47 54.92 -15.12
N ASN A 21 -15.21 54.90 -14.64
CA ASN A 21 -14.62 55.66 -13.52
C ASN A 21 -15.49 56.26 -12.39
N GLY A 22 -15.08 55.97 -11.14
CA GLY A 22 -15.46 56.76 -9.96
C GLY A 22 -14.51 56.50 -8.78
N ALA A 23 -13.94 57.58 -8.25
CA ALA A 23 -12.78 57.63 -7.35
C ALA A 23 -13.07 57.32 -5.87
N PHE A 24 -11.96 57.13 -5.13
CA PHE A 24 -11.81 57.04 -3.67
C PHE A 24 -12.72 57.95 -2.83
N ASN A 25 -13.23 57.40 -1.71
CA ASN A 25 -13.12 58.01 -0.37
C ASN A 25 -13.46 57.00 0.74
N ALA A 26 -12.74 57.13 1.86
CA ALA A 26 -12.86 56.32 3.08
C ALA A 26 -13.96 56.85 4.02
N THR A 27 -14.54 55.96 4.85
CA THR A 27 -14.71 56.08 6.33
C THR A 27 -15.51 54.89 6.91
N GLU A 28 -15.03 54.36 8.05
CA GLU A 28 -15.66 53.71 9.23
C GLU A 28 -17.13 53.23 9.14
N ALA A 29 -17.58 52.11 9.73
CA ALA A 29 -17.28 51.55 11.04
C ALA A 29 -17.71 50.06 11.16
N MET A 30 -17.22 49.48 12.25
CA MET A 30 -17.29 48.12 12.78
C MET A 30 -18.71 47.67 13.18
N GLU A 31 -19.15 46.49 12.71
CA GLU A 31 -20.07 45.62 13.45
C GLU A 31 -19.59 44.17 13.37
N THR A 32 -19.36 43.62 14.56
CA THR A 32 -18.95 42.26 14.85
C THR A 32 -20.13 41.31 14.78
N GLU A 33 -20.10 40.37 13.84
CA GLU A 33 -20.80 39.09 13.99
C GLU A 33 -19.83 37.96 13.64
N THR A 34 -19.03 37.55 14.62
CA THR A 34 -18.34 36.26 14.57
C THR A 34 -19.36 35.16 14.82
N ASN A 35 -19.99 34.69 13.75
CA ASN A 35 -20.61 33.38 13.73
C ASN A 35 -19.90 32.53 12.68
N SER A 36 -18.64 32.21 12.97
CA SER A 36 -17.87 31.27 12.17
C SER A 36 -18.23 29.86 12.63
N SER A 37 -19.26 29.28 12.03
CA SER A 37 -19.31 27.82 11.86
C SER A 37 -18.12 27.42 10.98
N GLU A 38 -16.92 27.35 11.56
CA GLU A 38 -15.75 26.82 10.87
C GLU A 38 -15.94 25.30 10.74
N TYR A 39 -16.65 24.92 9.69
CA TYR A 39 -16.42 23.64 9.06
C TYR A 39 -14.97 23.65 8.57
N ILE A 40 -14.05 23.12 9.38
CA ILE A 40 -12.66 22.91 8.97
C ILE A 40 -12.65 21.73 7.99
N SER A 41 -12.98 22.00 6.72
CA SER A 41 -12.52 21.17 5.62
C SER A 41 -11.14 21.70 5.22
N SER A 42 -10.13 21.31 5.98
CA SER A 42 -8.73 21.58 5.62
C SER A 42 -7.94 20.29 5.69
N VAL A 43 -7.29 19.94 4.59
CA VAL A 43 -6.23 18.93 4.60
C VAL A 43 -5.13 19.44 5.53
N ILE A 44 -4.92 18.77 6.66
CA ILE A 44 -3.89 19.14 7.64
C ILE A 44 -2.55 18.59 7.14
N PRO A 45 -1.50 19.43 6.94
CA PRO A 45 -0.22 18.94 6.46
C PRO A 45 0.42 17.88 7.36
N GLY A 46 1.16 16.96 6.75
CA GLY A 46 1.96 15.92 7.44
C GLY A 46 1.15 14.73 7.96
N TRP A 47 0.03 14.41 7.32
CA TRP A 47 -0.71 13.17 7.54
C TRP A 47 -0.65 12.32 6.26
N PHE A 48 -0.45 11.03 6.42
CA PHE A 48 -0.69 10.04 5.39
C PHE A 48 -2.11 9.51 5.58
N SER A 49 -2.90 9.46 4.51
CA SER A 49 -4.27 8.95 4.52
C SER A 49 -4.38 7.81 3.52
N GLU A 50 -4.65 6.61 4.02
CA GLU A 50 -4.93 5.43 3.23
C GLU A 50 -6.34 5.53 2.65
N ILE A 51 -6.42 5.62 1.32
CA ILE A 51 -7.67 5.75 0.57
C ILE A 51 -7.60 4.78 -0.60
N SER A 52 -8.61 3.92 -0.75
CA SER A 52 -8.68 2.96 -1.84
C SER A 52 -10.10 2.85 -2.40
N PRO A 53 -10.25 2.55 -3.70
CA PRO A 53 -11.56 2.18 -4.26
C PRO A 53 -12.17 0.92 -3.62
N MET A 54 -11.39 0.10 -2.91
CA MET A 54 -11.89 -1.09 -2.21
C MET A 54 -12.70 -0.75 -0.95
N TRP A 55 -12.50 0.43 -0.35
CA TRP A 55 -13.26 0.93 0.82
C TRP A 55 -13.75 2.37 0.56
N PRO A 56 -14.79 2.53 -0.30
CA PRO A 56 -15.25 3.85 -0.69
C PRO A 56 -15.92 4.60 0.47
N GLY A 57 -15.52 5.84 0.70
CA GLY A 57 -16.15 6.73 1.69
C GLY A 57 -15.48 6.74 3.06
N GLU A 58 -14.39 5.99 3.24
CA GLU A 58 -13.62 5.91 4.49
C GLU A 58 -12.11 5.98 4.24
N ALA A 59 -11.35 6.35 5.28
CA ALA A 59 -9.90 6.44 5.24
C ALA A 59 -9.31 6.29 6.63
N HIS A 60 -8.16 5.62 6.74
CA HIS A 60 -7.34 5.63 7.94
C HIS A 60 -6.17 6.59 7.75
N SER A 61 -5.92 7.46 8.74
CA SER A 61 -4.86 8.47 8.65
C SER A 61 -3.86 8.37 9.79
N LEU A 62 -2.57 8.37 9.45
CA LEU A 62 -1.46 8.36 10.39
C LEU A 62 -0.64 9.63 10.26
N LYS A 63 -0.28 10.23 11.40
CA LYS A 63 0.60 11.39 11.43
C LYS A 63 2.01 10.95 11.04
N VAL A 64 2.58 11.59 10.03
CA VAL A 64 3.92 11.31 9.52
C VAL A 64 4.93 12.22 10.23
N GLU A 65 5.95 11.62 10.84
CA GLU A 65 7.11 12.35 11.35
C GLU A 65 8.16 12.54 10.27
N LYS A 66 8.48 11.47 9.54
CA LYS A 66 9.54 11.47 8.52
C LYS A 66 9.32 10.37 7.50
N ILE A 67 9.44 10.71 6.22
CA ILE A 67 9.55 9.71 5.14
C ILE A 67 10.98 9.15 5.18
N LEU A 68 11.10 7.83 5.28
CA LEU A 68 12.38 7.11 5.36
C LEU A 68 12.81 6.61 3.97
N PHE A 69 11.86 6.13 3.19
CA PHE A 69 12.07 5.64 1.83
C PHE A 69 10.82 5.89 0.98
N GLN A 70 11.02 6.17 -0.30
CA GLN A 70 9.96 6.15 -1.30
C GLN A 70 10.56 5.78 -2.65
N GLY A 71 9.98 4.76 -3.30
CA GLY A 71 10.44 4.24 -4.57
C GLY A 71 9.32 3.58 -5.35
N LYS A 72 9.60 3.26 -6.61
CA LYS A 72 8.70 2.48 -7.45
C LYS A 72 9.50 1.31 -8.01
N SER A 73 9.07 0.09 -7.72
CA SER A 73 9.61 -1.14 -8.30
C SER A 73 8.96 -1.42 -9.65
N ASP A 74 9.30 -2.55 -10.26
CA ASP A 74 8.61 -3.05 -11.45
C ASP A 74 7.16 -3.46 -11.17
N TYR A 75 6.79 -3.61 -9.89
CA TYR A 75 5.50 -4.14 -9.45
C TYR A 75 4.60 -3.07 -8.82
N GLN A 76 5.14 -2.19 -7.98
CA GLN A 76 4.34 -1.30 -7.13
C GLN A 76 5.12 -0.09 -6.63
N ASN A 77 4.42 0.89 -6.07
CA ASN A 77 5.02 1.97 -5.31
C ASN A 77 5.29 1.51 -3.88
N VAL A 78 6.52 1.68 -3.40
CA VAL A 78 6.96 1.28 -2.07
C VAL A 78 7.30 2.53 -1.27
N MET A 79 6.74 2.65 -0.07
CA MET A 79 7.04 3.76 0.84
C MET A 79 7.22 3.25 2.26
N VAL A 80 8.22 3.80 2.95
CA VAL A 80 8.41 3.62 4.38
C VAL A 80 8.46 4.98 5.05
N PHE A 81 7.70 5.13 6.13
CA PHE A 81 7.76 6.34 6.94
C PHE A 81 7.72 6.03 8.44
N GLN A 82 8.30 6.92 9.23
CA GLN A 82 8.14 6.97 10.67
C GLN A 82 6.83 7.69 10.98
N SER A 83 5.89 6.99 11.63
CA SER A 83 4.67 7.59 12.17
C SER A 83 4.89 8.10 13.59
N SER A 84 4.04 9.01 14.06
CA SER A 84 4.15 9.57 15.41
C SER A 84 3.76 8.59 16.53
N THR A 85 2.92 7.60 16.25
CA THR A 85 2.32 6.75 17.30
C THR A 85 2.21 5.27 16.95
N TYR A 86 2.61 4.85 15.76
CA TYR A 86 2.57 3.47 15.28
C TYR A 86 3.95 2.90 14.90
N GLY A 87 5.03 3.65 15.16
CA GLY A 87 6.37 3.26 14.74
C GLY A 87 6.57 3.44 13.24
N LYS A 88 7.46 2.64 12.64
CA LYS A 88 7.64 2.60 11.19
C LYS A 88 6.46 1.90 10.51
N VAL A 89 6.14 2.37 9.31
CA VAL A 89 4.99 1.91 8.51
C VAL A 89 5.46 1.59 7.10
N LEU A 90 5.13 0.40 6.61
CA LEU A 90 5.33 0.01 5.21
C LEU A 90 4.02 0.24 4.44
N VAL A 91 4.13 0.88 3.30
CA VAL A 91 3.01 1.16 2.39
C VAL A 91 3.35 0.67 1.00
N LEU A 92 2.44 -0.09 0.40
CA LEU A 92 2.51 -0.55 -0.98
C LEU A 92 1.29 -0.02 -1.75
N ASP A 93 1.54 0.67 -2.87
CA ASP A 93 0.49 1.29 -3.71
C ASP A 93 -0.55 2.14 -2.94
N GLY A 94 -0.11 2.77 -1.85
CA GLY A 94 -0.95 3.63 -1.02
C GLY A 94 -1.76 2.89 0.05
N VAL A 95 -1.59 1.57 0.18
CA VAL A 95 -2.19 0.72 1.20
C VAL A 95 -1.16 0.36 2.26
N ILE A 96 -1.49 0.57 3.52
CA ILE A 96 -0.68 0.19 4.68
C ILE A 96 -0.61 -1.34 4.74
N GLN A 97 0.60 -1.87 4.64
CA GLN A 97 0.81 -3.32 4.77
C GLN A 97 1.05 -3.72 6.21
N LEU A 98 1.86 -2.94 6.94
CA LEU A 98 2.13 -3.18 8.36
C LEU A 98 2.52 -1.89 9.09
N THR A 99 2.34 -1.93 10.40
CA THR A 99 2.97 -1.00 11.34
C THR A 99 3.70 -1.78 12.43
N GLU A 100 4.83 -1.26 12.93
CA GLU A 100 5.56 -1.89 14.04
C GLU A 100 4.69 -2.08 15.30
N ARG A 101 3.66 -1.26 15.49
CA ARG A 101 2.82 -1.28 16.69
C ARG A 101 1.82 -2.44 16.72
N ASP A 102 1.32 -2.88 15.58
CA ASP A 102 0.22 -3.84 15.50
C ASP A 102 0.46 -5.01 14.55
N GLU A 103 1.62 -5.09 13.89
CA GLU A 103 1.98 -6.23 13.02
C GLU A 103 1.82 -7.59 13.71
N CYS A 104 2.04 -7.65 15.03
CA CYS A 104 1.96 -8.89 15.80
C CYS A 104 0.56 -9.50 15.71
N ALA A 105 -0.50 -8.69 15.71
CA ALA A 105 -1.86 -9.21 15.64
C ALA A 105 -2.11 -9.96 14.33
N TYR A 106 -1.60 -9.43 13.21
CA TYR A 106 -1.73 -10.09 11.91
C TYR A 106 -0.78 -11.29 11.79
N GLN A 107 0.52 -11.07 12.01
CA GLN A 107 1.57 -12.06 11.77
C GLN A 107 1.43 -13.28 12.68
N GLU A 108 1.11 -13.08 13.96
CA GLU A 108 0.87 -14.21 14.89
C GLU A 108 -0.36 -15.00 14.47
N MET A 109 -1.45 -14.34 14.08
CA MET A 109 -2.70 -15.01 13.76
C MET A 109 -2.61 -15.78 12.45
N ILE A 110 -2.10 -15.17 11.38
CA ILE A 110 -1.98 -15.84 10.08
C ILE A 110 -1.01 -17.04 10.14
N THR A 111 -0.04 -17.00 11.06
CA THR A 111 0.95 -18.08 11.25
C THR A 111 0.47 -19.16 12.21
N HIS A 112 0.06 -18.79 13.41
CA HIS A 112 -0.19 -19.75 14.48
C HIS A 112 -1.54 -20.44 14.35
N LEU A 113 -2.56 -19.81 13.75
CA LEU A 113 -3.83 -20.49 13.49
C LEU A 113 -3.65 -21.80 12.69
N PRO A 114 -3.00 -21.80 11.50
CA PRO A 114 -2.78 -23.05 10.76
C PRO A 114 -1.74 -23.95 11.43
N LEU A 115 -0.59 -23.42 11.87
CA LEU A 115 0.52 -24.26 12.35
C LEU A 115 0.25 -24.92 13.69
N CYS A 116 -0.56 -24.33 14.56
CA CYS A 116 -1.00 -24.97 15.80
C CYS A 116 -2.14 -25.99 15.59
N SER A 117 -2.72 -26.04 14.40
CA SER A 117 -3.83 -26.96 14.05
C SER A 117 -3.35 -28.28 13.43
N ILE A 118 -2.05 -28.43 13.18
CA ILE A 118 -1.42 -29.64 12.62
C ILE A 118 -0.29 -30.14 13.52
N VAL A 119 -0.03 -31.45 13.50
CA VAL A 119 0.98 -32.06 14.37
C VAL A 119 2.36 -31.98 13.73
N ASN A 120 3.31 -31.33 14.41
CA ASN A 120 4.73 -31.26 14.03
C ASN A 120 4.99 -30.85 12.57
N PRO A 121 4.53 -29.67 12.11
CA PRO A 121 4.82 -29.20 10.75
C PRO A 121 6.33 -29.17 10.50
N LYS A 122 6.75 -29.65 9.34
CA LYS A 122 8.16 -29.79 8.91
C LYS A 122 8.50 -28.85 7.77
N LYS A 123 7.65 -28.77 6.75
CA LYS A 123 7.87 -27.93 5.57
C LYS A 123 6.73 -26.95 5.37
N VAL A 124 7.04 -25.66 5.45
CA VAL A 124 6.07 -24.56 5.36
C VAL A 124 6.41 -23.67 4.16
N LEU A 125 5.39 -23.32 3.37
CA LEU A 125 5.49 -22.32 2.30
C LEU A 125 4.83 -21.03 2.74
N VAL A 126 5.51 -19.90 2.57
CA VAL A 126 4.96 -18.55 2.69
C VAL A 126 4.95 -17.89 1.31
N ILE A 127 3.80 -17.37 0.87
CA ILE A 127 3.69 -16.61 -0.38
C ILE A 127 3.38 -15.16 -0.03
N GLY A 128 4.21 -14.24 -0.51
CA GLY A 128 4.27 -12.86 -0.04
C GLY A 128 4.98 -12.76 1.31
N GLY A 129 4.56 -11.82 2.16
CA GLY A 129 5.17 -11.58 3.47
C GLY A 129 6.58 -10.99 3.43
N GLY A 130 6.87 -10.19 2.39
CA GLY A 130 8.17 -9.61 2.09
C GLY A 130 8.88 -8.91 3.27
N ASP A 131 8.16 -8.50 4.32
CA ASP A 131 8.74 -7.93 5.54
C ASP A 131 9.49 -8.91 6.45
N GLY A 132 9.17 -10.21 6.38
CA GLY A 132 9.81 -11.28 7.14
C GLY A 132 9.22 -11.57 8.53
N GLY A 133 8.18 -10.87 8.95
CA GLY A 133 7.53 -11.07 10.25
C GLY A 133 6.79 -12.40 10.34
N VAL A 134 6.11 -12.83 9.28
CA VAL A 134 5.54 -14.19 9.20
C VAL A 134 6.64 -15.25 9.33
N LEU A 135 7.81 -15.05 8.71
CA LEU A 135 8.94 -15.99 8.85
C LEU A 135 9.44 -16.07 10.29
N ARG A 136 9.52 -14.93 10.98
CA ARG A 136 9.88 -14.85 12.41
C ARG A 136 8.92 -15.68 13.26
N GLU A 137 7.62 -15.64 12.96
CA GLU A 137 6.61 -16.41 13.69
C GLU A 137 6.65 -17.91 13.34
N VAL A 138 6.86 -18.28 12.06
CA VAL A 138 7.03 -19.68 11.64
C VAL A 138 8.25 -20.29 12.33
N ALA A 139 9.35 -19.53 12.45
CA ALA A 139 10.59 -19.98 13.08
C ALA A 139 10.42 -20.38 14.55
N ARG A 140 9.38 -19.91 15.25
CA ARG A 140 9.09 -20.33 16.65
C ARG A 140 8.68 -21.80 16.75
N HIS A 141 8.24 -22.42 15.66
CA HIS A 141 7.87 -23.83 15.64
C HIS A 141 9.13 -24.69 15.48
N SER A 142 9.60 -25.26 16.60
CA SER A 142 10.81 -26.09 16.64
C SER A 142 10.74 -27.36 15.78
N SER A 143 9.55 -27.81 15.39
CA SER A 143 9.38 -28.96 14.50
C SER A 143 9.74 -28.61 13.05
N VAL A 144 9.63 -27.34 12.65
CA VAL A 144 9.83 -26.89 11.27
C VAL A 144 11.30 -27.05 10.88
N GLU A 145 11.52 -27.68 9.73
CA GLU A 145 12.82 -28.02 9.16
C GLU A 145 13.16 -27.17 7.94
N GLN A 146 12.14 -26.72 7.18
CA GLN A 146 12.31 -25.87 6.00
C GLN A 146 11.16 -24.87 5.87
N ILE A 147 11.52 -23.63 5.57
CA ILE A 147 10.60 -22.52 5.32
C ILE A 147 10.94 -21.95 3.94
N ASP A 148 10.09 -22.19 2.96
CA ASP A 148 10.25 -21.57 1.63
C ASP A 148 9.39 -20.30 1.61
N ILE A 149 9.96 -19.17 1.19
CA ILE A 149 9.21 -17.93 0.98
C ILE A 149 9.32 -17.50 -0.48
N CYS A 150 8.18 -17.18 -1.09
CA CYS A 150 8.12 -16.66 -2.45
C CYS A 150 7.57 -15.22 -2.42
N GLU A 151 8.45 -14.25 -2.67
CA GLU A 151 8.12 -12.82 -2.76
C GLU A 151 8.45 -12.33 -4.17
N ILE A 152 7.49 -11.69 -4.83
CA ILE A 152 7.63 -11.28 -6.22
C ILE A 152 8.50 -10.02 -6.35
N ASP A 153 8.43 -9.13 -5.37
CA ASP A 153 9.09 -7.84 -5.39
C ASP A 153 10.30 -7.78 -4.47
N LYS A 154 11.48 -7.92 -5.06
CA LYS A 154 12.75 -7.82 -4.34
C LYS A 154 12.90 -6.49 -3.58
N MET A 155 12.33 -5.39 -4.08
CA MET A 155 12.43 -4.09 -3.41
C MET A 155 11.78 -4.14 -2.04
N VAL A 156 10.66 -4.85 -1.90
CA VAL A 156 9.96 -5.01 -0.61
C VAL A 156 10.85 -5.73 0.40
N VAL A 157 11.51 -6.81 -0.01
CA VAL A 157 12.46 -7.54 0.84
C VAL A 157 13.63 -6.66 1.27
N ASP A 158 14.26 -5.96 0.32
CA ASP A 158 15.45 -5.15 0.59
C ASP A 158 15.13 -3.97 1.52
N VAL A 159 14.04 -3.25 1.23
CA VAL A 159 13.53 -2.15 2.06
C VAL A 159 13.16 -2.66 3.47
N SER A 160 12.57 -3.85 3.56
CA SER A 160 12.20 -4.41 4.86
C SER A 160 13.42 -4.77 5.71
N LYS A 161 14.43 -5.38 5.11
CA LYS A 161 15.72 -5.65 5.78
C LYS A 161 16.41 -4.36 6.25
N GLU A 162 16.32 -3.29 5.48
CA GLU A 162 16.94 -2.01 5.82
C GLU A 162 16.21 -1.28 6.96
N PHE A 163 14.88 -1.15 6.88
CA PHE A 163 14.12 -0.28 7.78
C PHE A 163 13.43 -1.03 8.93
N PHE A 164 13.18 -2.33 8.81
CA PHE A 164 12.49 -3.17 9.80
C PHE A 164 13.35 -4.35 10.26
N PRO A 165 14.57 -4.13 10.80
CA PRO A 165 15.50 -5.23 11.12
C PRO A 165 14.93 -6.24 12.14
N GLU A 166 14.10 -5.79 13.09
CA GLU A 166 13.46 -6.66 14.09
C GLU A 166 12.33 -7.54 13.50
N VAL A 167 11.78 -7.15 12.35
CA VAL A 167 10.77 -7.90 11.59
C VAL A 167 11.48 -8.83 10.62
N ALA A 168 12.41 -8.27 9.85
CA ALA A 168 13.19 -8.96 8.83
C ALA A 168 14.17 -10.00 9.39
N VAL A 169 14.37 -10.06 10.71
CA VAL A 169 15.17 -11.12 11.37
C VAL A 169 14.71 -12.53 11.00
N GLY A 170 13.45 -12.70 10.60
CA GLY A 170 12.94 -13.97 10.08
C GLY A 170 13.75 -14.50 8.89
N TYR A 171 14.30 -13.63 8.04
CA TYR A 171 15.16 -14.03 6.91
C TYR A 171 16.53 -14.60 7.32
N GLU A 172 16.95 -14.41 8.57
CA GLU A 172 18.25 -14.89 9.07
C GLU A 172 18.15 -16.29 9.68
N ASP A 173 16.94 -16.87 9.78
CA ASP A 173 16.78 -18.25 10.22
C ASP A 173 17.37 -19.22 9.16
N PRO A 174 18.26 -20.15 9.55
CA PRO A 174 18.95 -21.03 8.60
C PRO A 174 18.03 -22.00 7.85
N ARG A 175 16.76 -22.13 8.27
CA ARG A 175 15.75 -22.95 7.59
C ARG A 175 15.04 -22.21 6.46
N VAL A 176 15.24 -20.90 6.34
CA VAL A 176 14.56 -20.05 5.36
C VAL A 176 15.28 -20.08 4.01
N THR A 177 14.52 -20.33 2.94
CA THR A 177 14.95 -20.15 1.56
C THR A 177 14.08 -19.11 0.87
N LEU A 178 14.67 -17.98 0.49
CA LEU A 178 13.99 -16.92 -0.26
C LEU A 178 14.03 -17.20 -1.77
N HIS A 179 12.85 -17.25 -2.37
CA HIS A 179 12.61 -17.32 -3.79
C HIS A 179 12.03 -15.99 -4.28
N VAL A 180 12.83 -15.19 -4.99
CA VAL A 180 12.31 -13.97 -5.63
C VAL A 180 11.59 -14.37 -6.92
N GLY A 181 10.27 -14.22 -6.96
CA GLY A 181 9.46 -14.61 -8.10
C GLY A 181 7.96 -14.71 -7.81
N ASP A 182 7.19 -15.07 -8.83
CA ASP A 182 5.73 -15.23 -8.73
C ASP A 182 5.36 -16.50 -7.95
N GLY A 183 4.64 -16.32 -6.83
CA GLY A 183 4.15 -17.39 -5.97
C GLY A 183 3.20 -18.37 -6.67
N VAL A 184 2.42 -17.93 -7.67
CA VAL A 184 1.54 -18.81 -8.47
C VAL A 184 2.38 -19.72 -9.35
N ALA A 185 3.39 -19.17 -10.01
CA ALA A 185 4.32 -19.95 -10.83
C ALA A 185 5.14 -20.92 -9.96
N PHE A 186 5.55 -20.49 -8.77
CA PHE A 186 6.22 -21.34 -7.78
C PHE A 186 5.34 -22.53 -7.38
N LEU A 187 4.10 -22.28 -6.96
CA LEU A 187 3.15 -23.35 -6.58
C LEU A 187 2.88 -24.35 -7.71
N LYS A 188 2.84 -23.91 -8.97
CA LYS A 188 2.67 -24.82 -10.11
C LYS A 188 3.88 -25.72 -10.35
N ALA A 189 5.06 -25.31 -9.90
CA ALA A 189 6.31 -26.03 -10.10
C ALA A 189 6.66 -26.96 -8.93
N VAL A 190 6.01 -26.82 -7.77
CA VAL A 190 6.29 -27.69 -6.62
C VAL A 190 5.68 -29.08 -6.81
N THR A 191 6.37 -30.09 -6.29
CA THR A 191 5.85 -31.46 -6.28
C THR A 191 4.64 -31.57 -5.37
N GLU A 192 3.62 -32.30 -5.83
CA GLU A 192 2.39 -32.57 -5.07
C GLU A 192 2.70 -33.20 -3.69
N GLY A 193 1.95 -32.78 -2.66
CA GLY A 193 2.00 -33.38 -1.32
C GLY A 193 3.29 -33.09 -0.53
N THR A 194 4.01 -32.02 -0.84
CA THR A 194 5.32 -31.72 -0.22
C THR A 194 5.31 -30.73 0.94
N TYR A 195 4.28 -29.87 1.07
CA TYR A 195 4.18 -28.89 2.15
C TYR A 195 3.13 -29.33 3.17
N ASP A 196 3.46 -29.17 4.45
CA ASP A 196 2.51 -29.43 5.54
C ASP A 196 1.53 -28.26 5.72
N ALA A 197 1.98 -27.03 5.41
CA ALA A 197 1.17 -25.82 5.45
C ALA A 197 1.62 -24.82 4.38
N VAL A 198 0.65 -24.08 3.85
CA VAL A 198 0.86 -22.93 2.97
C VAL A 198 0.21 -21.72 3.63
N ILE A 199 0.97 -20.64 3.80
CA ILE A 199 0.52 -19.35 4.31
C ILE A 199 0.58 -18.36 3.16
N VAL A 200 -0.56 -17.76 2.80
CA VAL A 200 -0.64 -16.74 1.75
C VAL A 200 -0.80 -15.37 2.42
N ASP A 201 0.33 -14.69 2.60
CA ASP A 201 0.45 -13.33 3.12
C ASP A 201 0.52 -12.35 1.94
N SER A 202 -0.61 -12.24 1.24
CA SER A 202 -0.74 -11.39 0.06
C SER A 202 -1.31 -10.03 0.41
N SER A 203 -0.90 -9.01 -0.36
CA SER A 203 -1.63 -7.73 -0.41
C SER A 203 -3.06 -7.91 -0.95
N ASP A 204 -3.81 -6.82 -0.98
CA ASP A 204 -5.15 -6.77 -1.55
C ASP A 204 -5.23 -7.27 -3.01
N PRO A 205 -6.42 -7.69 -3.50
CA PRO A 205 -6.63 -8.23 -4.85
C PRO A 205 -6.50 -7.19 -5.99
N ILE A 206 -5.89 -6.03 -5.73
CA ILE A 206 -5.50 -5.02 -6.70
C ILE A 206 -3.97 -4.97 -6.78
N GLY A 207 -3.42 -5.05 -7.99
CA GLY A 207 -1.97 -5.07 -8.20
C GLY A 207 -1.42 -6.50 -8.32
N PRO A 208 -0.18 -6.77 -7.86
CA PRO A 208 0.52 -8.03 -8.15
C PRO A 208 -0.14 -9.26 -7.51
N ALA A 209 -0.92 -9.11 -6.45
CA ALA A 209 -1.57 -10.21 -5.75
C ALA A 209 -2.86 -10.73 -6.40
N GLN A 210 -3.35 -10.11 -7.48
CA GLN A 210 -4.68 -10.44 -8.06
C GLN A 210 -4.88 -11.92 -8.38
N GLU A 211 -3.85 -12.61 -8.87
CA GLU A 211 -3.95 -14.03 -9.22
C GLU A 211 -4.05 -14.94 -7.99
N LEU A 212 -3.67 -14.47 -6.80
CA LEU A 212 -3.73 -15.24 -5.55
C LEU A 212 -5.16 -15.41 -5.01
N PHE A 213 -6.12 -14.64 -5.54
CA PHE A 213 -7.53 -14.66 -5.12
C PHE A 213 -8.43 -15.46 -6.09
N ARG A 214 -7.86 -16.17 -7.06
CA ARG A 214 -8.62 -16.94 -8.05
C ARG A 214 -8.73 -18.41 -7.68
N GLU A 215 -9.86 -19.02 -8.06
CA GLU A 215 -10.10 -20.47 -7.85
C GLU A 215 -8.97 -21.34 -8.40
N ALA A 216 -8.30 -20.94 -9.49
CA ALA A 216 -7.22 -21.70 -10.08
C ALA A 216 -5.98 -21.89 -9.18
N LEU A 217 -5.88 -21.15 -8.06
CA LEU A 217 -4.84 -21.35 -7.05
C LEU A 217 -5.18 -22.48 -6.07
N PHE A 218 -6.46 -22.70 -5.78
CA PHE A 218 -6.97 -23.58 -4.72
C PHE A 218 -7.51 -24.92 -5.26
#